data_AF-A0A932Z9Z6-F1
#
_entry.id   AF-A0A932Z9Z6-F1
#
_cell.length_a   1.000
_cell.length_b   1.000
_cell.length_c   1.000
_cell.angle_alpha   90.00
_cell.angle_beta   90.00
_cell.angle_gamma   90.00
#
_symmetry.space_group_name_H-M   'P 1'
#
loop_
_entity.id
_entity.type
_entity.pdbx_description
1 polymer ?
#
loop_
_entity_poly.entity_id
_entity_poly.type
_entity_poly.pdbx_seq_one_letter_code
_entity_poly.pdbx_strand_id
1 'polypeptide(L)' 'IVATAGWELSGAGPMIYVFTPKGRVLETHPVPANRPTNCCFGGPDMTTLFVTTTQGHFFKAQTDRVGWAMYP' A
#
# COMPACT_ATOMS: atom_id res chain seq x y z
N ILE A 1 -4.27 9.00 1.61
CA ILE A 1 -2.91 8.56 2.01
C ILE A 1 -2.92 7.04 2.02
N VAL A 2 -1.97 6.39 1.35
CA VAL A 2 -1.86 4.93 1.31
C VAL A 2 -0.61 4.52 2.07
N ALA A 3 -0.71 3.49 2.92
CA ALA A 3 0.43 2.99 3.67
C ALA A 3 0.40 1.47 3.78
N THR A 4 1.58 0.85 3.73
CA THR A 4 1.80 -0.52 4.18
C THR A 4 1.88 -0.55 5.70
N ALA A 5 1.16 -1.46 6.33
CA ALA A 5 1.32 -1.70 7.76
C ALA A 5 0.99 -3.15 8.12
N GLY A 6 1.30 -3.51 9.36
CA GLY A 6 0.91 -4.79 9.92
C GLY A 6 2.02 -5.83 9.95
N TRP A 7 1.86 -6.74 10.90
CA TRP A 7 2.84 -7.76 11.24
C TRP A 7 2.09 -9.08 11.49
N GLU A 8 2.67 -10.21 11.09
CA GLU A 8 2.06 -11.52 11.23
C GLU A 8 1.86 -11.96 12.69
N LEU A 9 2.65 -11.41 13.62
CA LEU A 9 2.61 -11.76 15.05
C LEU A 9 1.71 -10.86 15.90
N SER A 10 1.28 -9.70 15.39
CA SER A 10 0.48 -8.74 16.17
C SER A 10 -0.29 -7.77 15.29
N GLY A 11 -1.44 -7.30 15.78
CA GLY A 11 -2.35 -6.43 15.06
C GLY A 11 -3.21 -7.20 14.05
N ALA A 12 -3.74 -6.48 13.06
CA ALA A 12 -4.67 -7.04 12.07
C ALA A 12 -3.99 -7.88 10.96
N GLY A 13 -2.69 -8.18 11.09
CA GLY A 13 -1.91 -8.82 10.04
C GLY A 13 -1.44 -7.85 8.93
N PRO A 14 -0.77 -8.36 7.88
CA PRO A 14 -0.19 -7.56 6.80
C PRO A 14 -1.27 -6.93 5.91
N MET A 15 -1.27 -5.59 5.83
CA MET A 15 -2.35 -4.80 5.25
C MET A 15 -1.82 -3.59 4.46
N ILE A 16 -2.61 -3.16 3.48
CA ILE A 16 -2.59 -1.81 2.91
C ILE A 16 -3.72 -1.01 3.54
N TYR A 17 -3.38 0.16 4.07
CA TYR A 17 -4.34 1.10 4.67
C TYR A 17 -4.65 2.29 3.77
N VAL A 18 -5.95 2.44 3.53
CA VAL A 18 -6.75 3.59 3.11
C VAL A 18 -6.88 4.72 4.12
N PHE A 19 -6.15 5.83 4.12
CA PHE A 19 -6.43 6.94 5.06
C PHE A 19 -7.00 8.19 4.38
N THR A 20 -7.99 8.81 5.03
CA THR A 20 -8.40 10.20 4.79
C THR A 20 -7.23 11.17 5.06
N PRO A 21 -7.25 12.39 4.52
CA PRO A 21 -6.29 13.44 4.89
C PRO A 21 -6.32 13.81 6.38
N LYS A 22 -7.42 13.53 7.09
CA LYS A 22 -7.56 13.74 8.54
C LYS A 22 -7.06 12.55 9.39
N GLY A 23 -6.42 11.56 8.77
CA GLY A 23 -5.84 10.39 9.46
C GLY A 23 -6.83 9.29 9.85
N ARG A 24 -8.11 9.38 9.45
CA ARG A 24 -9.08 8.29 9.63
C ARG A 24 -8.91 7.20 8.58
N VAL A 25 -9.05 5.94 8.98
CA VAL A 25 -9.09 4.79 8.07
C VAL A 25 -10.38 4.82 7.26
N LEU A 26 -10.25 4.75 5.94
CA LEU A 26 -11.30 4.55 4.95
C LEU A 26 -11.43 3.08 4.59
N GLU A 27 -10.30 2.41 4.34
CA GLU A 27 -10.25 1.05 3.78
C GLU A 27 -9.03 0.30 4.29
N THR A 28 -9.13 -1.03 4.26
CA THR A 28 -8.03 -1.95 4.56
C THR A 28 -8.05 -3.10 3.56
N HIS A 29 -6.89 -3.42 2.99
CA HIS A 29 -6.75 -4.50 2.00
C HIS A 29 -5.65 -5.47 2.46
N PRO A 30 -5.93 -6.78 2.59
CA PRO A 30 -4.92 -7.75 3.01
C PRO A 30 -3.84 -7.93 1.94
N VAL A 31 -2.58 -8.08 2.36
CA VAL A 31 -1.46 -8.39 1.47
C VAL A 31 -1.20 -9.90 1.52
N PRO A 32 -1.05 -10.58 0.36
CA PRO A 32 -0.79 -12.03 0.31
C PRO A 32 0.67 -12.38 0.62
N ALA A 33 1.27 -11.70 1.60
CA ALA A 33 2.64 -11.90 2.07
C ALA A 33 2.83 -11.23 3.43
N ASN A 34 3.84 -11.68 4.17
CA ASN A 34 4.16 -11.10 5.47
C ASN A 34 4.96 -9.80 5.31
N ARG A 35 4.75 -8.87 6.25
CA ARG A 35 5.54 -7.64 6.43
C ARG A 35 5.67 -6.83 5.13
N PRO A 36 4.57 -6.25 4.62
CA PRO A 36 4.67 -5.26 3.55
C PRO A 36 5.53 -4.09 4.04
N THR A 37 6.52 -3.67 3.25
CA THR A 37 7.56 -2.72 3.68
C THR A 37 7.37 -1.33 3.12
N ASN A 38 6.92 -1.21 1.88
CA ASN A 38 6.68 0.09 1.25
C ASN A 38 5.63 -0.02 0.14
N CYS A 39 5.05 1.11 -0.23
CA CYS A 39 4.17 1.23 -1.39
C CYS A 39 4.38 2.56 -2.11
N CYS A 40 4.22 2.55 -3.44
CA CYS A 40 4.31 3.74 -4.27
C CYS A 40 3.34 3.63 -5.44
N PHE A 41 2.76 4.76 -5.86
CA PHE A 41 2.01 4.81 -7.11
C PHE A 41 2.95 4.96 -8.30
N GLY A 42 2.60 4.36 -9.42
CA GLY A 42 3.32 4.48 -10.68
C GLY A 42 2.47 4.04 -11.86
N GLY A 43 3.14 3.73 -12.98
CA GLY A 43 2.48 3.49 -14.26
C GLY A 43 2.21 4.78 -15.04
N PRO A 44 1.82 4.71 -16.32
CA PRO A 44 1.68 5.89 -17.19
C PRO A 44 0.63 6.91 -16.72
N ASP A 45 -0.36 6.45 -15.96
CA ASP A 45 -1.51 7.21 -15.47
C ASP A 45 -1.47 7.42 -13.94
N MET A 46 -0.40 6.96 -13.28
CA MET A 46 -0.24 7.00 -11.82
C MET A 46 -1.36 6.28 -11.04
N THR A 47 -2.08 5.32 -11.65
CA THR A 47 -3.17 4.57 -10.97
C THR A 47 -2.76 3.20 -10.45
N THR A 48 -1.53 2.76 -10.74
CA THR A 48 -1.00 1.47 -10.29
C THR A 48 -0.29 1.62 -8.94
N LEU A 49 -0.73 0.88 -7.92
CA LEU A 49 -0.03 0.79 -6.64
C LEU A 49 0.96 -0.38 -6.66
N PHE A 50 2.24 -0.08 -6.44
CA PHE A 50 3.30 -1.07 -6.24
C PHE A 50 3.55 -1.29 -4.76
N VAL A 51 3.83 -2.53 -4.36
CA VAL A 51 4.06 -2.92 -2.96
C VAL A 51 5.25 -3.86 -2.86
N THR A 52 6.14 -3.62 -1.91
CA THR A 52 7.27 -4.51 -1.58
C THR A 52 7.06 -5.20 -0.23
N THR A 53 7.74 -6.31 -0.01
CA THR A 53 7.65 -7.10 1.23
C THR A 53 9.04 -7.56 1.69
N THR A 54 9.18 -7.91 2.97
CA THR A 54 10.46 -8.47 3.46
C THR A 54 10.80 -9.84 2.88
N GLN A 55 9.82 -10.51 2.26
CA GLN A 55 9.99 -11.82 1.62
C GLN A 55 10.49 -11.71 0.17
N GLY A 56 10.77 -10.49 -0.31
CA GLY A 56 11.28 -10.27 -1.68
C GLY A 56 10.20 -10.18 -2.76
N HIS A 57 8.91 -10.18 -2.39
CA HIS A 57 7.83 -9.97 -3.36
C HIS A 57 7.75 -8.51 -3.83
N PHE A 58 7.39 -8.35 -5.11
CA PHE A 58 7.05 -7.08 -5.73
C PHE A 58 5.66 -7.18 -6.36
N PHE A 59 4.65 -6.71 -5.65
CA PHE A 59 3.26 -6.75 -6.10
C PHE A 59 2.86 -5.46 -6.81
N LYS A 60 1.82 -5.57 -7.64
CA LYS A 60 1.13 -4.43 -8.23
C LYS A 60 -0.39 -4.65 -8.19
N ALA A 61 -1.14 -3.56 -8.01
CA ALA A 61 -2.59 -3.56 -8.10
C ALA A 61 -3.08 -2.31 -8.85
N GLN A 62 -4.13 -2.46 -9.65
CA GLN A 62 -4.83 -1.32 -10.24
C GLN A 62 -5.75 -0.69 -9.20
N THR A 63 -5.86 0.63 -9.23
CA THR A 63 -6.68 1.39 -8.29
C THR A 63 -7.57 2.38 -9.03
N ASP A 64 -8.63 2.81 -8.37
CA ASP A 64 -9.49 3.92 -8.79
C ASP A 64 -8.92 5.29 -8.35
N ARG A 65 -7.68 5.33 -7.88
CA ARG A 65 -7.02 6.51 -7.30
C ARG A 65 -5.85 6.93 -8.17
N VAL A 66 -5.58 8.24 -8.17
CA VAL A 66 -4.40 8.81 -8.82
C VAL A 66 -3.37 9.14 -7.76
N GLY A 67 -2.20 8.51 -7.87
CA GLY A 67 -1.06 8.78 -7.02
C GLY A 67 -0.39 10.11 -7.32
N TRP A 68 0.43 10.54 -6.38
CA TRP A 68 1.25 11.73 -6.52
C TRP A 68 2.72 11.36 -6.36
N ALA A 69 3.56 11.80 -7.31
CA ALA A 69 5.00 11.72 -7.20
C ALA A 69 5.51 13.07 -6.70
N MET A 70 6.37 13.05 -5.68
CA MET A 70 7.03 14.26 -5.18
C MET A 70 8.19 14.69 -6.09
N TYR A 71 8.71 13.79 -6.94
CA TYR A 71 9.81 14.10 -7.83
C TYR A 71 9.82 13.21 -9.10
N PRO A 72 10.20 13.78 -10.26
CA PRO A 72 10.14 15.21 -10.50
C PRO A 72 8.69 15.70 -10.51
#